data_AF-A0A1G2XWT4-F1
#
_entry.id   AF-A0A1G2XWT4-F1
#
_cell.length_a   1.000
_cell.length_b   1.000
_cell.length_c   1.000
_cell.angle_alpha   90.00
_cell.angle_beta   90.00
_cell.angle_gamma   90.00
#
_symmetry.space_group_name_H-M   'P 1'
#
loop_
_entity.id
_entity.type
_entity.pdbx_description
1 polymer ?
#
loop_
_entity_poly.entity_id
_entity_poly.type
_entity_poly.pdbx_seq_one_letter_code
_entity_poly.pdbx_strand_id
1 'polypeptide(L)'
;MQQTICAKVSEKLLTKASRLFTGTLDGRIIEILQNARRAGATEVRISNKDGVVTVQDNGCGIEDFQKLLDLGGSGWDEKLEAGEDPAGVGLFSLAPRKVTIISANKQVVIDKDGWIGKPVEVTENTEMVNGTILKFRDEKPWDMDSVEKHAVFAGIRVIVDGKYCHSMPFCNSQAMNYENPGCKIEVTTEISKYHSHWTSGWYHGKVLVNFHGQVVHIDHWPTNSRHSLTILVDIADQTDIRLMLPARTQLVENVAFEKLKEAIELEYYKYFQKQKSHTLYYEEYLRAKELGIELPEAQPQYKVGLIWGEYNEPVDITVPKNFKLEDGYLCFKEECKDDLAETNAHLLAALGQFKEKPFVPITIDNGYMGYSWSKLPKVAKVEVTKGIEKLRHSICCGEIACFDKLAITVHTSDGKIHSSDVVMAVITEAQKDGRQWSDETVCVTKEARKNLSSESIWFHLGGYSDEGDCFDTQLSYFEKEMDEFWNELIGPYETVRQQLVKELYPLYEKWQKITIFSDESLEIVFKDGRRQRVNPPAESA
;
A
#
# COMPACT_ATOMS: atom_id res chain seq x y z
N MET A 1 46.85 12.18 -42.26
CA MET A 1 47.43 12.71 -41.01
C MET A 1 46.63 12.12 -39.86
N GLN A 2 47.29 11.52 -38.88
CA GLN A 2 46.64 10.94 -37.71
C GLN A 2 46.77 11.96 -36.56
N GLN A 3 45.65 12.51 -36.10
CA GLN A 3 45.62 13.45 -34.98
C GLN A 3 45.26 12.68 -33.71
N THR A 4 46.11 12.79 -32.70
CA THR A 4 45.80 12.31 -31.35
C THR A 4 45.20 13.46 -30.56
N ILE A 5 44.05 13.24 -29.93
CA ILE A 5 43.36 14.19 -29.05
C ILE A 5 43.26 13.59 -27.64
N CYS A 6 43.09 14.44 -26.62
CA CYS A 6 42.84 14.05 -25.23
C CYS A 6 41.75 14.94 -24.63
N ALA A 7 41.14 14.49 -23.51
CA ALA A 7 40.18 15.29 -22.77
C ALA A 7 40.85 16.53 -22.15
N LYS A 8 40.10 17.65 -22.07
CA LYS A 8 40.55 18.92 -21.46
C LYS A 8 39.44 19.49 -20.59
N VAL A 9 39.80 20.10 -19.46
CA VAL A 9 38.88 20.89 -18.64
C VAL A 9 38.90 22.34 -19.11
N SER A 10 37.73 22.95 -19.31
CA SER A 10 37.64 24.36 -19.66
C SER A 10 37.63 25.23 -18.41
N GLU A 11 38.41 26.31 -18.41
CA GLU A 11 38.35 27.37 -17.37
C GLU A 11 36.92 27.95 -17.22
N LYS A 12 36.08 27.85 -18.27
CA LYS A 12 34.67 28.24 -18.21
C LYS A 12 33.85 27.38 -17.23
N LEU A 13 34.34 26.22 -16.80
CA LEU A 13 33.64 25.36 -15.83
C LEU A 13 33.45 26.07 -14.48
N LEU A 14 34.49 26.78 -13.99
CA LEU A 14 34.42 27.56 -12.74
C LEU A 14 33.35 28.64 -12.79
N THR A 15 33.18 29.30 -13.94
CA THR A 15 32.12 30.33 -14.11
C THR A 15 30.70 29.76 -14.02
N LYS A 16 30.55 28.44 -14.07
CA LYS A 16 29.27 27.73 -13.91
C LYS A 16 29.14 26.98 -12.58
N ALA A 17 30.16 27.03 -11.70
CA ALA A 17 30.17 26.27 -10.45
C ALA A 17 28.90 26.48 -9.61
N SER A 18 28.44 27.73 -9.48
CA SER A 18 27.20 28.06 -8.74
C SER A 18 25.90 27.49 -9.32
N ARG A 19 25.93 26.95 -10.55
CA ARG A 19 24.80 26.28 -11.20
C ARG A 19 24.98 24.76 -11.32
N LEU A 20 26.19 24.26 -11.09
CA LEU A 20 26.46 22.81 -11.04
C LEU A 20 25.99 22.20 -9.73
N PHE A 21 25.92 23.00 -8.67
CA PHE A 21 25.45 22.60 -7.36
C PHE A 21 24.13 23.28 -7.08
N THR A 22 23.12 22.50 -6.69
CA THR A 22 21.79 23.02 -6.35
C THR A 22 21.83 23.96 -5.14
N GLY A 23 22.91 23.87 -4.32
CA GLY A 23 23.15 24.78 -3.20
C GLY A 23 21.94 24.88 -2.29
N THR A 24 21.25 23.76 -2.03
CA THR A 24 20.11 23.72 -1.12
C THR A 24 20.59 23.83 0.33
N LEU A 25 19.71 24.22 1.26
CA LEU A 25 20.04 24.24 2.68
C LEU A 25 20.53 22.85 3.15
N ASP A 26 19.82 21.80 2.71
CA ASP A 26 20.17 20.42 3.02
C ASP A 26 21.53 20.02 2.48
N GLY A 27 21.80 20.32 1.20
CA GLY A 27 23.09 20.03 0.59
C GLY A 27 24.24 20.74 1.31
N ARG A 28 24.06 22.00 1.72
CA ARG A 28 25.08 22.72 2.50
C ARG A 28 25.35 22.06 3.85
N ILE A 29 24.30 21.71 4.59
CA ILE A 29 24.45 21.08 5.92
C ILE A 29 25.17 19.74 5.78
N ILE A 30 24.71 18.89 4.85
CA ILE A 30 25.30 17.57 4.57
C ILE A 30 26.80 17.71 4.25
N GLU A 31 27.16 18.56 3.27
CA GLU A 31 28.54 18.70 2.84
C GLU A 31 29.45 19.23 3.96
N ILE A 32 28.99 20.19 4.77
CA ILE A 32 29.79 20.71 5.90
C ILE A 32 29.98 19.64 6.98
N LEU A 33 28.92 18.92 7.36
CA LEU A 33 29.03 17.85 8.37
C LEU A 33 29.94 16.71 7.89
N GLN A 34 29.83 16.31 6.63
CA GLN A 34 30.71 15.29 6.05
C GLN A 34 32.16 15.76 5.99
N ASN A 35 32.43 17.03 5.65
CA ASN A 35 33.80 17.56 5.65
C ASN A 35 34.39 17.60 7.06
N ALA A 36 33.61 17.96 8.07
CA ALA A 36 34.04 17.88 9.47
C ALA A 36 34.39 16.43 9.86
N ARG A 37 33.54 15.45 9.48
CA ARG A 37 33.80 14.02 9.70
C ARG A 37 35.10 13.56 9.03
N ARG A 38 35.32 13.95 7.76
CA ARG A 38 36.56 13.64 7.01
C ARG A 38 37.80 14.26 7.65
N ALA A 39 37.67 15.43 8.29
CA ALA A 39 38.72 16.04 9.10
C ALA A 39 38.97 15.33 10.45
N GLY A 40 38.28 14.22 10.74
CA GLY A 40 38.37 13.51 12.00
C GLY A 40 37.72 14.25 13.19
N ALA A 41 36.84 15.21 12.92
CA ALA A 41 36.15 15.94 13.98
C ALA A 41 35.25 15.00 14.80
N THR A 42 35.28 15.19 16.12
CA THR A 42 34.38 14.51 17.06
C THR A 42 33.17 15.38 17.42
N GLU A 43 33.25 16.68 17.16
CA GLU A 43 32.21 17.65 17.48
C GLU A 43 32.14 18.78 16.44
N VAL A 44 30.92 19.17 16.07
CA VAL A 44 30.61 20.36 15.26
C VAL A 44 29.64 21.26 16.01
N ARG A 45 29.99 22.55 16.11
CA ARG A 45 29.18 23.59 16.75
C ARG A 45 28.68 24.57 15.69
N ILE A 46 27.37 24.74 15.63
CA ILE A 46 26.68 25.64 14.73
C ILE A 46 26.02 26.72 15.58
N SER A 47 26.23 27.99 15.22
CA SER A 47 25.55 29.11 15.88
C SER A 47 25.01 30.10 14.86
N ASN A 48 23.84 30.66 15.16
CA ASN A 48 23.12 31.60 14.32
C ASN A 48 23.07 32.95 15.04
N LYS A 49 23.94 33.90 14.63
CA LYS A 49 24.01 35.22 15.27
C LYS A 49 24.03 36.33 14.24
N ASP A 50 23.18 37.33 14.40
CA ASP A 50 23.11 38.55 13.55
C ASP A 50 22.99 38.24 12.04
N GLY A 51 22.28 37.15 11.71
CA GLY A 51 22.11 36.65 10.34
C GLY A 51 23.36 36.00 9.74
N VAL A 52 24.32 35.61 10.58
CA VAL A 52 25.54 34.87 10.20
C VAL A 52 25.47 33.48 10.82
N VAL A 53 25.61 32.46 9.98
CA VAL A 53 25.85 31.08 10.38
C VAL A 53 27.34 30.93 10.64
N THR A 54 27.69 30.47 11.84
CA THR A 54 29.06 30.07 12.18
C THR A 54 29.08 28.57 12.45
N VAL A 55 29.84 27.83 11.66
CA VAL A 55 30.09 26.40 11.87
C VAL A 55 31.53 26.21 12.30
N GLN A 56 31.76 25.51 13.40
CA GLN A 56 33.08 25.20 13.94
C GLN A 56 33.20 23.70 14.17
N ASP A 57 34.17 23.05 13.54
CA ASP A 57 34.57 21.68 13.87
C ASP A 57 35.85 21.67 14.73
N ASN A 58 36.15 20.52 15.33
CA ASN A 58 37.39 20.28 16.08
C ASN A 58 38.31 19.25 15.40
N GLY A 59 38.24 19.15 14.07
CA GLY A 59 39.08 18.24 13.29
C GLY A 59 40.52 18.73 13.11
N CYS A 60 41.24 18.15 12.15
CA CYS A 60 42.63 18.50 11.86
C CYS A 60 42.83 19.90 11.26
N GLY A 61 41.76 20.54 10.78
CA GLY A 61 41.85 21.81 10.06
C GLY A 61 42.36 21.67 8.62
N ILE A 62 42.73 22.81 8.04
CA ILE A 62 43.22 22.97 6.66
C ILE A 62 44.66 23.49 6.69
N GLU A 63 45.59 22.71 6.13
CA GLU A 63 47.00 23.10 5.98
C GLU A 63 47.23 23.91 4.70
N ASP A 64 46.74 23.39 3.57
CA ASP A 64 46.82 24.01 2.25
C ASP A 64 45.46 24.58 1.84
N PHE A 65 45.35 25.91 1.92
CA PHE A 65 44.13 26.65 1.59
C PHE A 65 43.82 26.65 0.09
N GLN A 66 44.78 26.32 -0.79
CA GLN A 66 44.52 26.24 -2.23
C GLN A 66 43.49 25.14 -2.55
N LYS A 67 43.47 24.06 -1.75
CA LYS A 67 42.51 22.95 -1.85
C LYS A 67 41.05 23.39 -1.66
N LEU A 68 40.79 24.56 -1.06
CA LEU A 68 39.42 25.10 -0.91
C LEU A 68 38.82 25.56 -2.23
N LEU A 69 39.66 25.96 -3.20
CA LEU A 69 39.24 26.48 -4.50
C LEU A 69 39.66 25.58 -5.67
N ASP A 70 40.19 24.38 -5.39
CA ASP A 70 40.56 23.40 -6.40
C ASP A 70 39.34 22.52 -6.75
N LEU A 71 38.57 22.94 -7.76
CA LEU A 71 37.36 22.26 -8.17
C LEU A 71 37.70 20.89 -8.80
N GLY A 72 37.46 19.81 -8.04
CA GLY A 72 37.76 18.44 -8.47
C GLY A 72 39.11 17.90 -7.98
N GLY A 73 39.87 18.68 -7.19
CA GLY A 73 40.98 18.18 -6.40
C GLY A 73 40.49 17.79 -5.00
N SER A 74 40.71 16.55 -4.58
CA SER A 74 40.50 16.15 -3.18
C SER A 74 41.78 16.36 -2.39
N GLY A 75 41.63 17.02 -1.25
CA GLY A 75 42.73 17.31 -0.33
C GLY A 75 43.04 16.18 0.65
N TRP A 76 42.31 15.08 0.57
CA TRP A 76 42.18 14.05 1.58
C TRP A 76 43.21 12.94 1.36
N ASP A 77 43.42 12.09 2.36
CA ASP A 77 44.34 10.96 2.20
C ASP A 77 43.77 9.90 1.24
N GLU A 78 44.65 9.06 0.69
CA GLU A 78 44.29 8.02 -0.30
C GLU A 78 43.22 7.05 0.21
N LYS A 79 43.14 6.84 1.53
CA LYS A 79 42.19 5.91 2.16
C LYS A 79 40.78 6.48 2.23
N LEU A 80 40.65 7.78 2.51
CA LEU A 80 39.39 8.52 2.46
C LEU A 80 38.91 8.73 1.02
N GLU A 81 39.84 8.98 0.10
CA GLU A 81 39.52 9.07 -1.33
C GLU A 81 38.94 7.76 -1.87
N ALA A 82 39.58 6.62 -1.54
CA ALA A 82 39.08 5.31 -1.94
C ALA A 82 37.75 4.93 -1.26
N GLY A 83 37.49 5.40 -0.04
CA GLY A 83 36.29 5.04 0.73
C GLY A 83 35.05 5.85 0.36
N GLU A 84 35.16 7.18 0.29
CA GLU A 84 34.01 8.07 0.12
C GLU A 84 33.90 8.73 -1.25
N ASP A 85 34.95 8.65 -2.09
CA ASP A 85 35.04 9.35 -3.39
C ASP A 85 34.59 10.82 -3.30
N PRO A 86 35.28 11.65 -2.49
CA PRO A 86 34.94 13.04 -2.35
C PRO A 86 35.22 13.74 -3.68
N ALA A 87 34.16 14.18 -4.36
CA ALA A 87 34.26 14.83 -5.67
C ALA A 87 35.06 16.14 -5.72
N GLY A 88 35.60 16.62 -4.59
CA GLY A 88 36.37 17.87 -4.52
C GLY A 88 35.52 19.14 -4.71
N VAL A 89 34.22 19.05 -4.44
CA VAL A 89 33.24 20.13 -4.75
C VAL A 89 32.33 20.52 -3.59
N GLY A 90 32.41 19.84 -2.43
CA GLY A 90 31.46 20.04 -1.33
C GLY A 90 31.39 21.47 -0.81
N LEU A 91 32.53 22.16 -0.72
CA LEU A 91 32.59 23.57 -0.29
C LEU A 91 31.90 24.52 -1.28
N PHE A 92 31.87 24.18 -2.57
CA PHE A 92 31.19 24.98 -3.61
C PHE A 92 29.67 24.97 -3.45
N SER A 93 29.09 24.14 -2.57
CA SER A 93 27.69 24.27 -2.14
C SER A 93 27.37 25.61 -1.45
N LEU A 94 28.40 26.31 -0.96
CA LEU A 94 28.27 27.66 -0.41
C LEU A 94 28.34 28.76 -1.47
N ALA A 95 28.84 28.49 -2.68
CA ALA A 95 28.89 29.50 -3.73
C ALA A 95 27.47 30.00 -4.09
N PRO A 96 27.30 31.28 -4.43
CA PRO A 96 28.29 32.36 -4.50
C PRO A 96 28.41 33.17 -3.20
N ARG A 97 28.03 32.62 -2.03
CA ARG A 97 28.00 33.35 -0.75
C ARG A 97 29.40 33.86 -0.39
N LYS A 98 29.46 34.98 0.33
CA LYS A 98 30.70 35.42 0.96
C LYS A 98 30.95 34.56 2.20
N VAL A 99 32.06 33.80 2.20
CA VAL A 99 32.43 32.88 3.27
C VAL A 99 33.79 33.28 3.84
N THR A 100 33.87 33.43 5.15
CA THR A 100 35.13 33.53 5.87
C THR A 100 35.48 32.16 6.44
N ILE A 101 36.68 31.68 6.15
CA ILE A 101 37.19 30.38 6.61
C ILE A 101 38.43 30.64 7.45
N ILE A 102 38.46 30.09 8.66
CA ILE A 102 39.57 30.21 9.61
C ILE A 102 40.00 28.80 9.99
N SER A 103 41.30 28.52 9.92
CA SER A 103 41.89 27.25 10.36
C SER A 103 43.30 27.50 10.87
N ALA A 104 43.64 26.92 12.03
CA ALA A 104 44.89 27.21 12.74
C ALA A 104 45.09 28.73 12.91
N ASN A 105 46.17 29.29 12.38
CA ASN A 105 46.49 30.72 12.41
C ASN A 105 46.27 31.41 11.05
N LYS A 106 45.47 30.84 10.16
CA LYS A 106 45.21 31.38 8.82
C LYS A 106 43.73 31.67 8.60
N GLN A 107 43.45 32.69 7.80
CA GLN A 107 42.10 33.09 7.41
C GLN A 107 42.05 33.43 5.92
N VAL A 108 40.97 33.04 5.25
CA VAL A 108 40.63 33.45 3.88
C VAL A 108 39.18 33.94 3.82
N VAL A 109 38.89 34.88 2.92
CA VAL A 109 37.54 35.35 2.63
C VAL A 109 37.22 35.14 1.16
N ILE A 110 36.37 34.16 0.86
CA ILE A 110 35.96 33.84 -0.50
C ILE A 110 34.64 34.54 -0.79
N ASP A 111 34.63 35.41 -1.79
CA ASP A 111 33.42 36.10 -2.27
C ASP A 111 33.00 35.60 -3.66
N LYS A 112 31.99 36.25 -4.25
CA LYS A 112 31.44 35.88 -5.56
C LYS A 112 32.50 35.72 -6.66
N ASP A 113 33.57 36.51 -6.60
CA ASP A 113 34.60 36.54 -7.64
C ASP A 113 35.69 35.51 -7.35
N GLY A 114 36.00 35.26 -6.07
CA GLY A 114 36.86 34.16 -5.64
C GLY A 114 36.35 32.80 -6.10
N TRP A 115 35.04 32.54 -5.96
CA TRP A 115 34.41 31.27 -6.42
C TRP A 115 34.54 31.00 -7.92
N ILE A 116 34.73 32.03 -8.74
CA ILE A 116 34.84 31.90 -10.21
C ILE A 116 36.29 32.02 -10.72
N GLY A 117 37.26 31.92 -9.80
CA GLY A 117 38.69 31.82 -10.15
C GLY A 117 39.51 33.10 -10.00
N LYS A 118 38.97 34.18 -9.40
CA LYS A 118 39.85 35.30 -9.01
C LYS A 118 40.73 34.90 -7.83
N PRO A 119 42.01 35.30 -7.80
CA PRO A 119 42.89 35.06 -6.66
C PRO A 119 42.29 35.61 -5.37
N VAL A 120 42.44 34.85 -4.29
CA VAL A 120 41.98 35.22 -2.94
C VAL A 120 43.17 35.22 -2.00
N GLU A 121 43.31 36.27 -1.20
CA GLU A 121 44.43 36.39 -0.26
C GLU A 121 44.17 35.57 1.02
N VAL A 122 45.17 34.79 1.42
CA VAL A 122 45.22 34.13 2.73
C VAL A 122 46.03 35.02 3.68
N THR A 123 45.44 35.32 4.83
CA THR A 123 45.97 36.23 5.84
C THR A 123 46.22 35.50 7.14
N GLU A 124 47.09 36.04 7.99
CA GLU A 124 47.26 35.52 9.35
C GLU A 124 46.03 35.88 10.21
N ASN A 125 45.58 34.91 11.00
CA ASN A 125 44.56 35.08 12.01
C ASN A 125 45.24 35.31 13.37
N THR A 126 44.74 36.26 14.14
CA THR A 126 45.36 36.64 15.42
C THR A 126 45.24 35.56 16.49
N GLU A 127 44.22 34.70 16.40
CA GLU A 127 43.96 33.61 17.35
C GLU A 127 44.16 32.25 16.67
N MET A 128 44.82 31.33 17.37
CA MET A 128 44.93 29.95 16.89
C MET A 128 43.60 29.23 17.12
N VAL A 129 43.00 28.74 16.04
CA VAL A 129 41.77 27.96 16.07
C VAL A 129 42.09 26.47 15.96
N ASN A 130 41.51 25.66 16.84
CA ASN A 130 41.51 24.20 16.69
C ASN A 130 40.38 23.79 15.73
N GLY A 131 40.71 23.02 14.69
CA GLY A 131 39.79 22.68 13.59
C GLY A 131 39.54 23.82 12.61
N THR A 132 38.36 23.82 11.99
CA THR A 132 37.95 24.85 11.01
C THR A 132 36.73 25.63 11.48
N ILE A 133 36.71 26.94 11.22
CA ILE A 133 35.54 27.81 11.39
C ILE A 133 35.10 28.35 10.03
N LEU A 134 33.83 28.18 9.70
CA LEU A 134 33.16 28.77 8.55
C LEU A 134 32.16 29.82 9.03
N LYS A 135 32.23 31.04 8.48
CA LYS A 135 31.27 32.12 8.74
C LYS A 135 30.68 32.64 7.45
N PHE A 136 29.37 32.61 7.31
CA PHE A 136 28.67 33.11 6.12
C PHE A 136 27.25 33.56 6.44
N ARG A 137 26.69 34.44 5.60
CA ARG A 137 25.27 34.76 5.65
C ARG A 137 24.49 33.75 4.83
N ASP A 138 23.32 33.36 5.32
CA ASP A 138 22.41 32.47 4.61
C ASP A 138 20.97 33.01 4.67
N GLU A 139 20.12 32.50 3.79
CA GLU A 139 18.73 32.97 3.65
C GLU A 139 17.88 32.68 4.91
N LYS A 140 18.19 31.56 5.58
CA LYS A 140 17.55 31.10 6.80
C LYS A 140 18.62 30.68 7.82
N PRO A 141 18.35 30.82 9.12
CA PRO A 141 19.20 30.24 10.14
C PRO A 141 19.24 28.72 9.99
N TRP A 142 20.36 28.12 10.38
CA TRP A 142 20.51 26.68 10.47
C TRP A 142 19.97 26.23 11.82
N ASP A 143 18.66 26.15 11.93
CA ASP A 143 17.97 25.76 13.16
C ASP A 143 18.10 24.26 13.49
N MET A 144 17.66 23.89 14.70
CA MET A 144 17.73 22.51 15.18
C MET A 144 17.06 21.52 14.22
N ASP A 145 15.86 21.83 13.71
CA ASP A 145 15.10 20.90 12.88
C ASP A 145 15.77 20.67 11.51
N SER A 146 16.33 21.73 10.93
CA SER A 146 17.04 21.65 9.64
C SER A 146 18.35 20.87 9.75
N VAL A 147 19.06 20.99 10.89
CA VAL A 147 20.35 20.34 11.11
C VAL A 147 20.20 18.91 11.66
N GLU A 148 19.33 18.70 12.65
CA GLU A 148 19.21 17.42 13.37
C GLU A 148 18.89 16.27 12.43
N LYS A 149 18.06 16.50 11.41
CA LYS A 149 17.70 15.47 10.43
C LYS A 149 18.89 14.88 9.66
N HIS A 150 19.98 15.65 9.50
CA HIS A 150 21.22 15.19 8.85
C HIS A 150 22.28 14.78 9.87
N ALA A 151 22.30 15.44 11.04
CA ALA A 151 23.25 15.16 12.10
C ALA A 151 23.01 13.80 12.78
N VAL A 152 21.74 13.39 12.90
CA VAL A 152 21.33 12.21 13.70
C VAL A 152 22.04 10.92 13.31
N PHE A 153 22.35 10.74 12.02
CA PHE A 153 23.03 9.56 11.46
C PHE A 153 24.44 9.86 10.94
N ALA A 154 25.00 11.04 11.23
CA ALA A 154 26.30 11.47 10.72
C ALA A 154 27.50 10.84 11.46
N GLY A 155 27.26 10.17 12.59
CA GLY A 155 28.32 9.57 13.41
C GLY A 155 29.21 10.57 14.15
N ILE A 156 28.86 11.87 14.14
CA ILE A 156 29.57 12.94 14.83
C ILE A 156 28.64 13.72 15.74
N ARG A 157 29.16 14.32 16.82
CA ARG A 157 28.36 15.12 17.74
C ARG A 157 28.09 16.50 17.13
N VAL A 158 26.82 16.90 17.03
CA VAL A 158 26.44 18.21 16.50
C VAL A 158 25.70 19.03 17.56
N ILE A 159 26.04 20.31 17.67
CA ILE A 159 25.44 21.26 18.61
C ILE A 159 24.95 22.46 17.82
N VAL A 160 23.68 22.85 17.95
CA VAL A 160 23.13 24.07 17.33
C VAL A 160 22.66 25.01 18.42
N ASP A 161 23.18 26.24 18.41
CA ASP A 161 22.85 27.30 19.37
C ASP A 161 22.90 26.83 20.84
N GLY A 162 23.93 26.01 21.15
CA GLY A 162 24.18 25.45 22.48
C GLY A 162 23.37 24.19 22.84
N LYS A 163 22.51 23.70 21.95
CA LYS A 163 21.71 22.48 22.16
C LYS A 163 22.28 21.31 21.37
N TYR A 164 22.36 20.14 21.99
CA TYR A 164 22.80 18.92 21.31
C TYR A 164 21.72 18.42 20.35
N CYS A 165 22.08 18.19 19.09
CA CYS A 165 21.28 17.38 18.19
C CYS A 165 21.23 15.93 18.71
N HIS A 166 20.12 15.26 18.45
CA HIS A 166 20.03 13.83 18.67
C HIS A 166 21.07 13.07 17.84
N SER A 167 21.50 11.90 18.34
CA SER A 167 22.43 11.02 17.66
C SER A 167 22.05 9.58 17.94
N MET A 168 21.96 8.77 16.89
CA MET A 168 21.69 7.34 17.00
C MET A 168 22.34 6.60 15.83
N PRO A 169 22.68 5.30 15.98
CA PRO A 169 23.12 4.50 14.85
C PRO A 169 21.97 4.35 13.83
N PHE A 170 22.31 4.26 12.54
CA PHE A 170 21.31 4.07 11.48
C PHE A 170 20.72 2.65 11.54
N CYS A 171 21.59 1.65 11.65
CA CYS A 171 21.20 0.26 11.89
C CYS A 171 21.44 -0.15 13.35
N ASN A 172 20.61 -1.04 13.89
CA ASN A 172 20.72 -1.58 15.23
C ASN A 172 22.03 -2.38 15.43
N SER A 173 22.35 -2.76 16.67
CA SER A 173 23.62 -3.44 17.00
C SER A 173 23.74 -4.85 16.41
N GLN A 174 22.63 -5.52 16.12
CA GLN A 174 22.57 -6.89 15.55
C GLN A 174 22.55 -6.93 14.03
N ALA A 175 22.49 -5.78 13.36
CA ALA A 175 22.49 -5.69 11.91
C ALA A 175 23.78 -6.30 11.31
N MET A 176 23.64 -6.95 10.16
CA MET A 176 24.71 -7.76 9.57
C MET A 176 25.72 -6.88 8.84
N ASN A 177 27.01 -7.10 9.07
CA ASN A 177 28.08 -6.38 8.38
C ASN A 177 28.56 -7.17 7.14
N TYR A 178 28.73 -6.46 6.04
CA TYR A 178 29.25 -6.96 4.78
C TYR A 178 30.51 -6.19 4.41
N GLU A 179 31.68 -6.84 4.55
CA GLU A 179 32.97 -6.23 4.17
C GLU A 179 33.02 -5.84 2.68
N ASN A 180 32.33 -6.61 1.84
CA ASN A 180 32.10 -6.32 0.43
C ASN A 180 30.59 -6.42 0.19
N PRO A 181 29.87 -5.32 -0.13
CA PRO A 181 30.39 -4.05 -0.67
C PRO A 181 30.80 -2.98 0.36
N GLY A 182 30.85 -3.28 1.66
CA GLY A 182 31.23 -2.31 2.70
C GLY A 182 30.01 -1.60 3.31
N CYS A 183 29.11 -2.37 3.91
CA CYS A 183 27.89 -1.83 4.51
C CYS A 183 27.33 -2.72 5.63
N LYS A 184 26.43 -2.16 6.43
CA LYS A 184 25.66 -2.85 7.46
C LYS A 184 24.18 -2.85 7.10
N ILE A 185 23.52 -4.00 7.13
CA ILE A 185 22.13 -4.15 6.68
C ILE A 185 21.24 -4.61 7.83
N GLU A 186 20.11 -3.93 8.00
CA GLU A 186 19.01 -4.28 8.90
C GLU A 186 17.70 -4.41 8.13
N VAL A 187 16.91 -5.43 8.44
CA VAL A 187 15.53 -5.58 7.98
C VAL A 187 14.61 -5.54 9.20
N THR A 188 13.63 -4.63 9.19
CA THR A 188 12.80 -4.33 10.37
C THR A 188 11.38 -3.89 10.00
N THR A 189 10.40 -4.13 10.87
CA THR A 189 9.05 -3.53 10.79
C THR A 189 8.97 -2.17 11.50
N GLU A 190 9.92 -1.88 12.39
CA GLU A 190 9.91 -0.70 13.24
C GLU A 190 11.09 0.20 12.92
N ILE A 191 10.80 1.46 12.62
CA ILE A 191 11.79 2.50 12.37
C ILE A 191 11.57 3.68 13.31
N SER A 192 12.64 4.39 13.67
CA SER A 192 12.52 5.58 14.50
C SER A 192 11.84 6.75 13.76
N LYS A 193 11.36 7.75 14.51
CA LYS A 193 10.87 9.02 13.95
C LYS A 193 11.89 9.73 13.04
N TYR A 194 13.18 9.45 13.21
CA TYR A 194 14.24 10.06 12.41
C TYR A 194 14.32 9.44 11.01
N HIS A 195 14.19 8.11 10.92
CA HIS A 195 14.07 7.42 9.65
C HIS A 195 12.81 7.85 8.87
N SER A 196 11.69 8.08 9.57
CA SER A 196 10.44 8.44 8.91
C SER A 196 10.47 9.77 8.17
N HIS A 197 11.38 10.70 8.51
CA HIS A 197 11.59 11.95 7.73
C HIS A 197 11.98 11.69 6.29
N TRP A 198 12.59 10.53 6.03
CA TRP A 198 13.01 10.12 4.70
C TRP A 198 11.93 9.26 4.03
N THR A 199 10.94 8.75 4.75
CA THR A 199 9.86 7.95 4.15
C THR A 199 8.70 8.82 3.65
N SER A 200 7.98 8.34 2.62
CA SER A 200 6.73 8.97 2.14
C SER A 200 5.53 8.15 2.60
N GLY A 201 4.46 8.79 3.09
CA GLY A 201 3.28 8.10 3.65
C GLY A 201 2.55 7.13 2.70
N TRP A 202 2.73 7.27 1.39
CA TRP A 202 2.03 6.45 0.37
C TRP A 202 2.70 5.11 0.05
N TYR A 203 3.93 4.87 0.53
CA TYR A 203 4.68 3.65 0.18
C TYR A 203 5.43 3.13 1.41
N HIS A 204 4.76 2.25 2.16
CA HIS A 204 5.41 1.48 3.21
C HIS A 204 6.39 0.48 2.58
N GLY A 205 7.62 0.48 3.09
CA GLY A 205 8.69 -0.44 2.74
C GLY A 205 9.66 0.04 1.67
N LYS A 206 10.63 0.86 2.08
CA LYS A 206 11.73 1.30 1.22
C LYS A 206 13.04 0.71 1.72
N VAL A 207 14.03 0.67 0.83
CA VAL A 207 15.43 0.55 1.25
C VAL A 207 15.97 1.97 1.46
N LEU A 208 16.38 2.27 2.69
CA LEU A 208 17.03 3.52 3.06
C LEU A 208 18.53 3.28 3.17
N VAL A 209 19.32 4.14 2.55
CA VAL A 209 20.78 4.02 2.56
C VAL A 209 21.39 5.28 3.16
N ASN A 210 22.12 5.13 4.27
CA ASN A 210 22.84 6.21 4.94
C ASN A 210 24.28 6.28 4.47
N PHE A 211 24.65 7.39 3.84
CA PHE A 211 26.03 7.79 3.55
C PHE A 211 26.46 8.87 4.55
N HIS A 212 26.78 8.43 5.76
CA HIS A 212 27.34 9.28 6.81
C HIS A 212 26.53 10.57 7.07
N GLY A 213 25.22 10.43 7.23
CA GLY A 213 24.27 11.53 7.47
C GLY A 213 23.46 11.92 6.23
N GLN A 214 23.90 11.54 5.04
CA GLN A 214 23.12 11.70 3.81
C GLN A 214 22.29 10.44 3.54
N VAL A 215 20.98 10.51 3.77
CA VAL A 215 20.08 9.38 3.51
C VAL A 215 19.50 9.48 2.10
N VAL A 216 19.63 8.40 1.33
CA VAL A 216 19.04 8.25 -0.01
C VAL A 216 18.14 7.02 -0.06
N HIS A 217 17.27 6.99 -1.07
CA HIS A 217 16.42 5.83 -1.36
C HIS A 217 16.95 5.11 -2.58
N ILE A 218 16.80 3.79 -2.59
CA ILE A 218 16.95 3.00 -3.81
C ILE A 218 15.61 2.38 -4.18
N ASP A 219 15.31 2.36 -5.47
CA ASP A 219 14.12 1.73 -6.02
C ASP A 219 14.41 0.26 -6.36
N HIS A 220 14.87 -0.47 -5.35
CA HIS A 220 15.10 -1.91 -5.43
C HIS A 220 14.42 -2.56 -4.22
N TRP A 221 13.70 -3.64 -4.48
CA TRP A 221 13.16 -4.51 -3.46
C TRP A 221 13.40 -5.96 -3.86
N PRO A 222 13.72 -6.87 -2.93
CA PRO A 222 14.04 -8.26 -3.27
C PRO A 222 12.91 -9.02 -3.98
N THR A 223 11.65 -8.65 -3.72
CA THR A 223 10.47 -9.38 -4.21
C THR A 223 9.35 -8.44 -4.68
N ASN A 224 8.23 -9.00 -5.12
CA ASN A 224 7.06 -8.21 -5.51
C ASN A 224 6.25 -7.69 -4.31
N SER A 225 6.50 -8.22 -3.11
CA SER A 225 5.78 -7.88 -1.88
C SER A 225 6.71 -7.25 -0.86
N ARG A 226 6.29 -6.14 -0.26
CA ARG A 226 7.08 -5.42 0.75
C ARG A 226 6.88 -5.95 2.16
N HIS A 227 5.82 -6.72 2.41
CA HIS A 227 5.45 -7.26 3.73
C HIS A 227 5.51 -6.24 4.89
N SER A 228 5.27 -4.96 4.58
CA SER A 228 5.39 -3.85 5.56
C SER A 228 6.76 -3.76 6.25
N LEU A 229 7.82 -4.29 5.62
CA LEU A 229 9.19 -4.22 6.10
C LEU A 229 9.89 -2.98 5.58
N THR A 230 10.88 -2.48 6.32
CA THR A 230 11.84 -1.47 5.88
C THR A 230 13.24 -2.06 5.96
N ILE A 231 14.09 -1.73 4.98
CA ILE A 231 15.48 -2.17 4.95
C ILE A 231 16.36 -0.94 5.16
N LEU A 232 17.23 -0.99 6.16
CA LEU A 232 18.19 0.06 6.47
C LEU A 232 19.58 -0.43 6.08
N VAL A 233 20.30 0.39 5.33
CA VAL A 233 21.67 0.14 4.89
C VAL A 233 22.55 1.28 5.39
N ASP A 234 23.51 0.98 6.26
CA ASP A 234 24.48 1.95 6.78
C ASP A 234 25.83 1.70 6.09
N ILE A 235 26.35 2.69 5.38
CA ILE A 235 27.56 2.53 4.57
C ILE A 235 28.79 2.64 5.48
N ALA A 236 29.74 1.72 5.28
CA ALA A 236 31.00 1.73 6.01
C ALA A 236 31.96 2.76 5.40
N ASP A 237 32.96 3.22 6.17
CA ASP A 237 33.98 4.17 5.70
C ASP A 237 34.82 3.63 4.53
N GLN A 238 34.82 2.32 4.29
CA GLN A 238 35.47 1.68 3.15
C GLN A 238 34.40 0.94 2.35
N THR A 239 34.05 1.49 1.19
CA THR A 239 33.05 0.94 0.29
C THR A 239 33.38 1.25 -1.17
N ASP A 240 32.91 0.37 -2.06
CA ASP A 240 32.91 0.60 -3.51
C ASP A 240 31.55 1.16 -3.99
N ILE A 241 30.58 1.34 -3.10
CA ILE A 241 29.27 1.93 -3.41
C ILE A 241 29.46 3.45 -3.55
N ARG A 242 28.95 4.03 -4.63
CA ARG A 242 29.12 5.46 -4.94
C ARG A 242 27.78 6.17 -5.07
N LEU A 243 27.76 7.44 -4.66
CA LEU A 243 26.66 8.35 -4.95
C LEU A 243 26.88 9.02 -6.31
N MET A 244 25.81 9.27 -7.05
CA MET A 244 25.86 9.96 -8.33
C MET A 244 26.30 11.41 -8.14
N LEU A 245 27.40 11.80 -8.77
CA LEU A 245 27.89 13.17 -8.72
C LEU A 245 27.17 14.07 -9.74
N PRO A 246 27.05 15.39 -9.47
CA PRO A 246 27.45 16.09 -8.25
C PRO A 246 26.36 16.14 -7.16
N ALA A 247 25.10 15.87 -7.51
CA ALA A 247 23.96 16.10 -6.63
C ALA A 247 23.83 15.06 -5.49
N ARG A 248 24.45 13.89 -5.63
CA ARG A 248 24.52 12.81 -4.64
C ARG A 248 23.16 12.29 -4.18
N THR A 249 22.15 12.36 -5.04
CA THR A 249 20.77 11.99 -4.70
C THR A 249 20.43 10.52 -4.93
N GLN A 250 21.30 9.77 -5.61
CA GLN A 250 21.09 8.38 -6.00
C GLN A 250 22.41 7.61 -5.96
N LEU A 251 22.34 6.28 -5.92
CA LEU A 251 23.52 5.43 -6.08
C LEU A 251 23.89 5.24 -7.54
N VAL A 252 25.18 5.05 -7.79
CA VAL A 252 25.71 4.68 -9.10
C VAL A 252 25.53 3.18 -9.29
N GLU A 253 24.93 2.79 -10.40
CA GLU A 253 24.82 1.39 -10.79
C GLU A 253 26.20 0.85 -11.22
N ASN A 254 26.85 0.15 -10.30
CA ASN A 254 28.15 -0.47 -10.49
C ASN A 254 28.16 -1.88 -9.87
N VAL A 255 29.31 -2.58 -9.96
CA VAL A 255 29.45 -3.94 -9.40
C VAL A 255 29.17 -3.99 -7.90
N ALA A 256 29.50 -2.93 -7.15
CA ALA A 256 29.22 -2.87 -5.71
C ALA A 256 27.73 -2.69 -5.40
N PHE A 257 27.01 -1.96 -6.25
CA PHE A 257 25.56 -1.82 -6.15
C PHE A 257 24.84 -3.15 -6.40
N GLU A 258 25.29 -3.96 -7.38
CA GLU A 258 24.73 -5.31 -7.57
C GLU A 258 25.00 -6.23 -6.36
N LYS A 259 26.21 -6.19 -5.80
CA LYS A 259 26.50 -6.91 -4.54
C LYS A 259 25.65 -6.42 -3.36
N LEU A 260 25.32 -5.13 -3.32
CA LEU A 260 24.42 -4.58 -2.31
C LEU A 260 23.02 -5.18 -2.46
N LYS A 261 22.48 -5.29 -3.69
CA LYS A 261 21.19 -5.93 -3.94
C LYS A 261 21.17 -7.39 -3.48
N GLU A 262 22.22 -8.15 -3.81
CA GLU A 262 22.39 -9.54 -3.37
C GLU A 262 22.41 -9.66 -1.83
N ALA A 263 23.14 -8.76 -1.15
CA ALA A 263 23.21 -8.72 0.30
C ALA A 263 21.86 -8.36 0.94
N ILE A 264 21.13 -7.40 0.36
CA ILE A 264 19.78 -7.01 0.77
C ILE A 264 18.82 -8.19 0.64
N GLU A 265 18.82 -8.90 -0.49
CA GLU A 265 17.99 -10.09 -0.72
C GLU A 265 18.28 -11.18 0.34
N LEU A 266 19.56 -11.42 0.63
CA LEU A 266 19.96 -12.41 1.63
C LEU A 266 19.45 -12.05 3.04
N GLU A 267 19.63 -10.80 3.48
CA GLU A 267 19.14 -10.37 4.80
C GLU A 267 17.62 -10.32 4.89
N TYR A 268 16.93 -10.04 3.78
CA TYR A 268 15.47 -10.11 3.69
C TYR A 268 14.96 -11.52 4.01
N TYR A 269 15.51 -12.57 3.40
CA TYR A 269 15.09 -13.94 3.71
C TYR A 269 15.56 -14.41 5.10
N LYS A 270 16.75 -14.00 5.56
CA LYS A 270 17.21 -14.30 6.93
C LYS A 270 16.31 -13.66 7.99
N TYR A 271 15.69 -12.51 7.70
CA TYR A 271 14.71 -11.92 8.60
C TYR A 271 13.54 -12.89 8.83
N PHE A 272 12.98 -13.49 7.77
CA PHE A 272 11.94 -14.52 7.90
C PHE A 272 12.44 -15.81 8.54
N GLN A 273 13.69 -16.21 8.31
CA GLN A 273 14.29 -17.38 8.96
C GLN A 273 14.33 -17.25 10.49
N LYS A 274 14.53 -16.03 11.01
CA LYS A 274 14.52 -15.75 12.45
C LYS A 274 13.11 -15.77 13.05
N GLN A 275 12.07 -15.73 12.23
CA GLN A 275 10.68 -15.78 12.70
C GLN A 275 10.22 -17.22 12.90
N LYS A 276 9.21 -17.41 13.75
CA LYS A 276 8.57 -18.71 13.94
C LYS A 276 7.77 -19.17 12.71
N SER A 277 7.38 -18.22 11.87
CA SER A 277 6.48 -18.41 10.74
C SER A 277 6.59 -17.22 9.79
N HIS A 278 6.19 -17.41 8.54
CA HIS A 278 6.12 -16.34 7.53
C HIS A 278 4.89 -16.50 6.64
N THR A 279 4.64 -15.49 5.80
CA THR A 279 3.58 -15.46 4.79
C THR A 279 4.14 -15.16 3.39
N LEU A 280 5.40 -15.51 3.13
CA LEU A 280 6.01 -15.42 1.80
C LEU A 280 5.22 -16.23 0.76
N TYR A 281 5.11 -15.70 -0.45
CA TYR A 281 4.64 -16.43 -1.62
C TYR A 281 5.57 -17.61 -1.94
N TYR A 282 5.04 -18.56 -2.71
CA TYR A 282 5.72 -19.81 -2.97
C TYR A 282 7.02 -19.62 -3.77
N GLU A 283 7.03 -18.70 -4.74
CA GLU A 283 8.24 -18.35 -5.49
C GLU A 283 9.33 -17.74 -4.59
N GLU A 284 8.96 -16.88 -3.66
CA GLU A 284 9.88 -16.28 -2.68
C GLU A 284 10.45 -17.35 -1.73
N TYR A 285 9.62 -18.32 -1.31
CA TYR A 285 10.06 -19.46 -0.52
C TYR A 285 11.05 -20.37 -1.27
N LEU A 286 10.81 -20.63 -2.55
CA LEU A 286 11.76 -21.34 -3.40
C LEU A 286 13.06 -20.55 -3.56
N ARG A 287 12.96 -19.23 -3.76
CA ARG A 287 14.11 -18.34 -3.89
C ARG A 287 14.97 -18.31 -2.63
N ALA A 288 14.37 -18.28 -1.44
CA ALA A 288 15.09 -18.41 -0.17
C ALA A 288 15.91 -19.71 -0.12
N LYS A 289 15.31 -20.83 -0.56
CA LYS A 289 15.96 -22.13 -0.62
C LYS A 289 17.13 -22.17 -1.61
N GLU A 290 16.99 -21.52 -2.78
CA GLU A 290 18.09 -21.38 -3.75
C GLU A 290 19.29 -20.63 -3.17
N LEU A 291 19.02 -19.65 -2.29
CA LEU A 291 20.05 -18.89 -1.56
C LEU A 291 20.60 -19.65 -0.34
N GLY A 292 20.20 -20.91 -0.13
CA GLY A 292 20.64 -21.73 1.00
C GLY A 292 19.99 -21.35 2.34
N ILE A 293 18.89 -20.59 2.32
CA ILE A 293 18.14 -20.20 3.50
C ILE A 293 16.97 -21.18 3.66
N GLU A 294 17.09 -22.08 4.63
CA GLU A 294 16.00 -22.98 4.99
C GLU A 294 14.93 -22.25 5.78
N LEU A 295 13.70 -22.26 5.26
CA LEU A 295 12.48 -21.75 5.88
C LEU A 295 11.47 -22.89 6.05
N PRO A 296 10.58 -22.85 7.06
CA PRO A 296 9.41 -23.73 7.09
C PRO A 296 8.45 -23.39 5.94
N GLU A 297 7.41 -24.20 5.69
CA GLU A 297 6.35 -23.73 4.80
C GLU A 297 5.64 -22.51 5.39
N ALA A 298 5.17 -21.61 4.53
CA ALA A 298 4.41 -20.44 4.95
C ALA A 298 3.15 -20.85 5.74
N GLN A 299 2.72 -19.97 6.64
CA GLN A 299 1.40 -20.10 7.26
C GLN A 299 0.32 -20.07 6.17
N PRO A 300 -0.63 -21.00 6.19
CA PRO A 300 -1.69 -21.03 5.20
C PRO A 300 -2.45 -19.70 5.12
N GLN A 301 -2.46 -19.10 3.94
CA GLN A 301 -3.21 -17.88 3.63
C GLN A 301 -4.35 -18.23 2.70
N TYR A 302 -5.59 -18.09 3.18
CA TYR A 302 -6.79 -18.46 2.42
C TYR A 302 -8.01 -17.71 2.93
N LYS A 303 -9.07 -17.70 2.12
CA LYS A 303 -10.39 -17.18 2.49
C LYS A 303 -11.46 -18.25 2.24
N VAL A 304 -12.47 -18.33 3.10
CA VAL A 304 -13.61 -19.25 2.93
C VAL A 304 -14.71 -18.56 2.16
N GLY A 305 -15.05 -19.08 0.98
CA GLY A 305 -15.89 -18.37 0.02
C GLY A 305 -15.26 -18.35 -1.35
N LEU A 306 -16.00 -17.82 -2.32
CA LEU A 306 -15.63 -17.73 -3.74
C LEU A 306 -16.11 -16.39 -4.32
N ILE A 307 -17.28 -15.93 -3.89
CA ILE A 307 -17.84 -14.62 -4.22
C ILE A 307 -17.74 -13.68 -3.02
N TRP A 308 -17.60 -12.38 -3.29
CA TRP A 308 -17.45 -11.32 -2.31
C TRP A 308 -18.07 -10.03 -2.87
N GLY A 309 -18.73 -9.24 -2.05
CA GLY A 309 -19.24 -7.91 -2.39
C GLY A 309 -18.59 -6.83 -1.53
N GLU A 310 -18.60 -5.58 -1.97
CA GLU A 310 -18.02 -4.45 -1.22
C GLU A 310 -18.73 -4.21 0.12
N TYR A 311 -20.02 -4.53 0.19
CA TYR A 311 -20.87 -4.34 1.37
C TYR A 311 -21.27 -5.66 2.07
N ASN A 312 -20.52 -6.74 1.85
CA ASN A 312 -20.88 -8.10 2.34
C ASN A 312 -22.30 -8.53 1.92
N GLU A 313 -22.72 -8.14 0.72
CA GLU A 313 -24.02 -8.50 0.15
C GLU A 313 -24.22 -10.02 -0.09
N PRO A 314 -23.23 -10.79 -0.61
CA PRO A 314 -23.46 -12.21 -0.86
C PRO A 314 -23.67 -12.99 0.44
N VAL A 315 -24.40 -14.10 0.34
CA VAL A 315 -24.70 -14.94 1.51
C VAL A 315 -23.42 -15.50 2.11
N ASP A 316 -23.15 -15.17 3.37
CA ASP A 316 -21.99 -15.67 4.10
C ASP A 316 -22.01 -17.19 4.29
N ILE A 317 -20.82 -17.81 4.16
CA ILE A 317 -20.62 -19.21 4.51
C ILE A 317 -20.39 -19.34 6.01
N THR A 318 -21.26 -20.08 6.68
CA THR A 318 -21.06 -20.41 8.09
C THR A 318 -19.96 -21.46 8.24
N VAL A 319 -18.76 -21.02 8.61
CA VAL A 319 -17.59 -21.90 8.79
C VAL A 319 -17.81 -22.84 9.98
N PRO A 320 -17.58 -24.16 9.83
CA PRO A 320 -17.67 -25.11 10.94
C PRO A 320 -16.68 -24.78 12.07
N LYS A 321 -17.09 -24.92 13.33
CA LYS A 321 -16.26 -24.57 14.50
C LYS A 321 -14.88 -25.25 14.53
N ASN A 322 -14.77 -26.46 13.99
CA ASN A 322 -13.53 -27.25 13.95
C ASN A 322 -13.00 -27.42 12.52
N PHE A 323 -13.25 -26.43 11.65
CA PHE A 323 -12.82 -26.47 10.27
C PHE A 323 -11.29 -26.55 10.17
N LYS A 324 -10.81 -27.40 9.27
CA LYS A 324 -9.41 -27.47 8.88
C LYS A 324 -9.30 -27.23 7.38
N LEU A 325 -8.23 -26.57 6.96
CA LEU A 325 -7.96 -26.29 5.56
C LEU A 325 -7.99 -27.55 4.67
N GLU A 326 -7.50 -28.69 5.18
CA GLU A 326 -7.51 -29.99 4.49
C GLU A 326 -8.92 -30.52 4.17
N ASP A 327 -9.95 -30.03 4.85
CA ASP A 327 -11.36 -30.35 4.58
C ASP A 327 -11.99 -29.41 3.51
N GLY A 328 -11.25 -28.39 3.05
CA GLY A 328 -11.72 -27.41 2.09
C GLY A 328 -11.52 -27.81 0.63
N TYR A 329 -12.20 -27.09 -0.25
CA TYR A 329 -12.18 -27.33 -1.70
C TYR A 329 -11.83 -26.07 -2.47
N LEU A 330 -10.88 -26.16 -3.41
CA LEU A 330 -10.60 -25.06 -4.33
C LEU A 330 -11.64 -25.03 -5.43
N CYS A 331 -12.01 -23.85 -5.90
CA CYS A 331 -12.80 -23.68 -7.11
C CYS A 331 -12.07 -22.72 -8.03
N PHE A 332 -11.81 -23.17 -9.25
CA PHE A 332 -11.19 -22.37 -10.30
C PHE A 332 -12.16 -22.31 -11.47
N LYS A 333 -12.57 -21.11 -11.86
CA LYS A 333 -13.45 -20.88 -13.00
C LYS A 333 -12.98 -21.62 -14.25
N GLU A 334 -11.69 -21.63 -14.54
CA GLU A 334 -11.13 -22.24 -15.76
C GLU A 334 -11.27 -23.76 -15.80
N GLU A 335 -11.39 -24.41 -14.64
CA GLU A 335 -11.57 -25.87 -14.54
C GLU A 335 -13.04 -26.26 -14.65
N CYS A 336 -13.95 -25.32 -14.36
CA CYS A 336 -15.39 -25.51 -14.50
C CYS A 336 -15.83 -25.06 -15.89
N LYS A 337 -16.44 -25.95 -16.69
CA LYS A 337 -17.00 -25.60 -18.02
C LYS A 337 -18.25 -24.70 -17.95
N ASP A 338 -18.56 -24.17 -16.77
CA ASP A 338 -19.78 -23.45 -16.44
C ASP A 338 -19.40 -22.18 -15.69
N ASP A 339 -19.71 -21.02 -16.27
CA ASP A 339 -19.39 -19.71 -15.71
C ASP A 339 -20.06 -19.45 -14.36
N LEU A 340 -21.13 -20.19 -14.03
CA LEU A 340 -21.88 -20.09 -12.78
C LEU A 340 -21.43 -21.10 -11.72
N ALA A 341 -20.40 -21.89 -11.99
CA ALA A 341 -19.93 -22.93 -11.08
C ALA A 341 -19.44 -22.34 -9.74
N GLU A 342 -18.66 -21.26 -9.76
CA GLU A 342 -18.18 -20.61 -8.53
C GLU A 342 -19.34 -20.08 -7.69
N THR A 343 -20.29 -19.39 -8.33
CA THR A 343 -21.50 -18.85 -7.70
C THR A 343 -22.31 -19.96 -7.05
N ASN A 344 -22.63 -21.02 -7.78
CA ASN A 344 -23.46 -22.11 -7.24
C ASN A 344 -22.72 -22.97 -6.22
N ALA A 345 -21.40 -23.19 -6.36
CA ALA A 345 -20.61 -23.85 -5.33
C ALA A 345 -20.64 -23.03 -4.03
N HIS A 346 -20.51 -21.70 -4.12
CA HIS A 346 -20.64 -20.82 -2.97
C HIS A 346 -22.04 -20.91 -2.33
N LEU A 347 -23.10 -20.83 -3.13
CA LEU A 347 -24.48 -20.92 -2.65
C LEU A 347 -24.79 -22.28 -2.01
N LEU A 348 -24.24 -23.38 -2.54
CA LEU A 348 -24.36 -24.69 -1.91
C LEU A 348 -23.71 -24.69 -0.51
N ALA A 349 -22.54 -24.07 -0.36
CA ALA A 349 -21.84 -23.99 0.92
C ALA A 349 -22.57 -23.09 1.93
N ALA A 350 -23.13 -21.98 1.47
CA ALA A 350 -23.81 -20.99 2.31
C ALA A 350 -25.23 -21.44 2.72
N LEU A 351 -25.97 -22.08 1.80
CA LEU A 351 -27.41 -22.37 1.97
C LEU A 351 -27.72 -23.87 2.12
N GLY A 352 -26.75 -24.74 1.84
CA GLY A 352 -26.91 -26.18 1.92
C GLY A 352 -26.96 -26.68 3.37
N GLN A 353 -27.73 -27.75 3.58
CA GLN A 353 -27.80 -28.46 4.86
C GLN A 353 -27.15 -29.83 4.71
N PHE A 354 -26.03 -30.02 5.40
CA PHE A 354 -25.24 -31.25 5.35
C PHE A 354 -25.42 -32.05 6.64
N LYS A 355 -25.68 -33.36 6.51
CA LYS A 355 -25.84 -34.27 7.66
C LYS A 355 -24.51 -34.66 8.29
N GLU A 356 -23.43 -34.65 7.51
CA GLU A 356 -22.09 -35.08 7.93
C GLU A 356 -21.11 -33.91 7.88
N LYS A 357 -20.19 -33.91 6.91
CA LYS A 357 -19.25 -32.82 6.67
C LYS A 357 -19.84 -31.84 5.66
N PRO A 358 -19.85 -30.53 5.96
CA PRO A 358 -20.28 -29.52 5.01
C PRO A 358 -19.27 -29.35 3.88
N PHE A 359 -19.78 -28.95 2.72
CA PHE A 359 -18.95 -28.49 1.62
C PHE A 359 -18.45 -27.07 1.92
N VAL A 360 -17.13 -26.88 1.95
CA VAL A 360 -16.51 -25.58 2.26
C VAL A 360 -15.54 -25.19 1.14
N PRO A 361 -15.93 -24.28 0.23
CA PRO A 361 -15.05 -23.79 -0.80
C PRO A 361 -14.09 -22.74 -0.25
N ILE A 362 -12.89 -22.70 -0.81
CA ILE A 362 -11.78 -21.86 -0.38
C ILE A 362 -11.16 -21.16 -1.59
N THR A 363 -10.80 -19.89 -1.41
CA THR A 363 -9.90 -19.16 -2.29
C THR A 363 -8.51 -19.07 -1.67
N ILE A 364 -7.48 -19.41 -2.47
CA ILE A 364 -6.07 -19.19 -2.16
C ILE A 364 -5.51 -18.27 -3.23
N ASP A 365 -4.76 -17.23 -2.83
CA ASP A 365 -4.09 -16.36 -3.79
C ASP A 365 -3.07 -17.16 -4.61
N ASN A 366 -3.01 -16.89 -5.91
CA ASN A 366 -2.14 -17.60 -6.85
C ASN A 366 -0.65 -17.58 -6.43
N GLY A 367 -0.20 -16.53 -5.73
CA GLY A 367 1.17 -16.45 -5.20
C GLY A 367 1.51 -17.55 -4.18
N TYR A 368 0.53 -18.16 -3.53
CA TYR A 368 0.75 -19.28 -2.60
C TYR A 368 0.62 -20.67 -3.25
N MET A 369 0.24 -20.75 -4.53
CA MET A 369 0.07 -22.03 -5.20
C MET A 369 1.40 -22.76 -5.34
N GLY A 370 1.53 -23.92 -4.71
CA GLY A 370 2.72 -24.78 -4.75
C GLY A 370 3.12 -25.33 -3.39
N TYR A 371 2.76 -24.65 -2.31
CA TYR A 371 2.91 -25.16 -0.94
C TYR A 371 2.14 -26.48 -0.75
N SER A 372 2.56 -27.31 0.21
CA SER A 372 1.87 -28.58 0.46
C SER A 372 0.41 -28.36 0.88
N TRP A 373 0.14 -27.34 1.70
CA TRP A 373 -1.20 -27.00 2.18
C TRP A 373 -2.11 -26.39 1.11
N SER A 374 -1.57 -25.93 -0.03
CA SER A 374 -2.37 -25.42 -1.14
C SER A 374 -2.87 -26.55 -2.06
N LYS A 375 -2.44 -27.80 -1.84
CA LYS A 375 -2.82 -28.98 -2.64
C LYS A 375 -4.12 -29.58 -2.13
N LEU A 376 -5.22 -28.86 -2.36
CA LEU A 376 -6.56 -29.28 -1.96
C LEU A 376 -7.32 -29.94 -3.13
N PRO A 377 -8.31 -30.79 -2.83
CA PRO A 377 -9.28 -31.22 -3.84
C PRO A 377 -9.98 -30.01 -4.46
N LYS A 378 -10.36 -30.15 -5.73
CA LYS A 378 -10.96 -29.08 -6.51
C LYS A 378 -12.41 -29.38 -6.84
N VAL A 379 -13.21 -28.35 -7.04
CA VAL A 379 -14.52 -28.45 -7.68
C VAL A 379 -14.30 -28.83 -9.15
N ALA A 380 -14.88 -29.95 -9.57
CA ALA A 380 -14.75 -30.47 -10.93
C ALA A 380 -16.01 -30.20 -11.77
N LYS A 381 -17.19 -30.21 -11.12
CA LYS A 381 -18.46 -29.94 -11.78
C LYS A 381 -19.48 -29.43 -10.77
N VAL A 382 -20.31 -28.49 -11.18
CA VAL A 382 -21.47 -28.02 -10.43
C VAL A 382 -22.72 -28.25 -11.26
N GLU A 383 -23.80 -28.69 -10.63
CA GLU A 383 -25.08 -28.97 -11.26
C GLU A 383 -26.22 -28.38 -10.43
N VAL A 384 -27.13 -27.68 -11.09
CA VAL A 384 -28.36 -27.17 -10.48
C VAL A 384 -29.53 -28.00 -10.96
N THR A 385 -30.30 -28.56 -10.03
CA THR A 385 -31.56 -29.26 -10.32
C THR A 385 -32.73 -28.40 -9.84
N LYS A 386 -33.73 -28.21 -10.71
CA LYS A 386 -34.92 -27.40 -10.45
C LYS A 386 -36.20 -28.20 -10.62
N GLY A 387 -37.19 -27.90 -9.78
CA GLY A 387 -38.54 -28.45 -9.83
C GLY A 387 -39.43 -27.73 -10.82
N ILE A 388 -40.71 -27.58 -10.47
CA ILE A 388 -41.72 -26.92 -11.31
C ILE A 388 -41.65 -25.41 -11.06
N GLU A 389 -41.49 -24.64 -12.14
CA GLU A 389 -41.56 -23.18 -12.12
C GLU A 389 -42.96 -22.72 -11.69
N LYS A 390 -43.01 -21.76 -10.75
CA LYS A 390 -44.25 -21.19 -10.20
C LYS A 390 -44.49 -19.78 -10.69
N LEU A 391 -43.44 -19.00 -10.84
CA LEU A 391 -43.47 -17.60 -11.27
C LEU A 391 -42.11 -17.20 -11.83
N ARG A 392 -42.08 -16.28 -12.78
CA ARG A 392 -40.86 -15.66 -13.30
C ARG A 392 -41.12 -14.22 -13.62
N HIS A 393 -40.24 -13.33 -13.20
CA HIS A 393 -40.25 -11.90 -13.53
C HIS A 393 -38.88 -11.43 -13.99
N SER A 394 -38.87 -10.41 -14.84
CA SER A 394 -37.71 -9.56 -15.03
C SER A 394 -37.71 -8.52 -13.91
N ILE A 395 -36.61 -8.44 -13.14
CA ILE A 395 -36.43 -7.50 -12.03
C ILE A 395 -35.08 -6.81 -12.23
N CYS A 396 -35.06 -5.49 -12.14
CA CYS A 396 -33.88 -4.67 -12.47
C CYS A 396 -33.29 -5.03 -13.85
N CYS A 397 -32.02 -5.47 -13.90
CA CYS A 397 -31.31 -5.85 -15.14
C CYS A 397 -31.25 -7.37 -15.37
N GLY A 398 -31.92 -8.19 -14.54
CA GLY A 398 -31.87 -9.65 -14.61
C GLY A 398 -33.26 -10.32 -14.59
N GLU A 399 -33.24 -11.65 -14.49
CA GLU A 399 -34.44 -12.47 -14.31
C GLU A 399 -34.42 -13.22 -12.99
N ILE A 400 -35.58 -13.28 -12.34
CA ILE A 400 -35.82 -14.11 -11.17
C ILE A 400 -36.96 -15.09 -11.44
N ALA A 401 -36.78 -16.34 -11.02
CA ALA A 401 -37.79 -17.37 -11.15
C ALA A 401 -37.95 -18.17 -9.86
N CYS A 402 -39.20 -18.37 -9.42
CA CYS A 402 -39.52 -19.19 -8.28
C CYS A 402 -39.82 -20.63 -8.71
N PHE A 403 -39.15 -21.60 -8.07
CA PHE A 403 -39.42 -23.03 -8.22
C PHE A 403 -39.93 -23.61 -6.91
N ASP A 404 -40.68 -24.73 -6.96
CA ASP A 404 -41.05 -25.44 -5.72
C ASP A 404 -39.86 -26.13 -5.03
N LYS A 405 -38.86 -26.54 -5.81
CA LYS A 405 -37.65 -27.17 -5.30
C LYS A 405 -36.42 -26.74 -6.10
N LEU A 406 -35.32 -26.51 -5.38
CA LEU A 406 -33.99 -26.30 -5.94
C LEU A 406 -32.98 -27.16 -5.17
N ALA A 407 -32.00 -27.70 -5.88
CA ALA A 407 -30.86 -28.39 -5.30
C ALA A 407 -29.60 -28.08 -6.10
N ILE A 408 -28.48 -27.96 -5.40
CA ILE A 408 -27.16 -27.81 -6.02
C ILE A 408 -26.35 -29.06 -5.68
N THR A 409 -25.65 -29.59 -6.67
CA THR A 409 -24.74 -30.74 -6.53
C THR A 409 -23.36 -30.36 -7.03
N VAL A 410 -22.35 -30.52 -6.18
CA VAL A 410 -20.93 -30.29 -6.48
C VAL A 410 -20.20 -31.62 -6.50
N HIS A 411 -19.51 -31.89 -7.60
CA HIS A 411 -18.60 -33.02 -7.78
C HIS A 411 -17.17 -32.54 -7.63
N THR A 412 -16.37 -33.25 -6.85
CA THR A 412 -15.00 -32.83 -6.54
C THR A 412 -13.96 -33.80 -7.12
N SER A 413 -12.74 -33.32 -7.31
CA SER A 413 -11.64 -34.07 -7.93
C SER A 413 -11.20 -35.30 -7.13
N ASP A 414 -11.49 -35.35 -5.82
CA ASP A 414 -11.29 -36.51 -4.95
C ASP A 414 -12.43 -37.53 -5.02
N GLY A 415 -13.40 -37.34 -5.94
CA GLY A 415 -14.50 -38.26 -6.20
C GLY A 415 -15.69 -38.14 -5.24
N LYS A 416 -15.71 -37.12 -4.36
CA LYS A 416 -16.86 -36.86 -3.49
C LYS A 416 -17.94 -36.07 -4.22
N ILE A 417 -19.17 -36.23 -3.73
CA ILE A 417 -20.34 -35.54 -4.23
C ILE A 417 -21.04 -34.89 -3.03
N HIS A 418 -21.21 -33.58 -3.11
CA HIS A 418 -21.91 -32.78 -2.11
C HIS A 418 -23.20 -32.28 -2.72
N SER A 419 -24.33 -32.59 -2.10
CA SER A 419 -25.65 -32.21 -2.64
C SER A 419 -26.56 -31.80 -1.51
N SER A 420 -27.29 -30.70 -1.71
CA SER A 420 -28.32 -30.24 -0.79
C SER A 420 -29.44 -29.55 -1.54
N ASP A 421 -30.64 -29.65 -0.99
CA ASP A 421 -31.72 -28.72 -1.29
C ASP A 421 -31.26 -27.31 -0.83
N VAL A 422 -31.51 -26.30 -1.65
CA VAL A 422 -31.15 -24.90 -1.38
C VAL A 422 -32.35 -24.00 -1.64
N VAL A 423 -32.32 -22.79 -1.09
CA VAL A 423 -33.36 -21.78 -1.34
C VAL A 423 -33.05 -20.86 -2.50
N MET A 424 -31.80 -20.86 -3.00
CA MET A 424 -31.37 -20.05 -4.13
C MET A 424 -30.27 -20.75 -4.94
N ALA A 425 -30.29 -20.57 -6.26
CA ALA A 425 -29.26 -20.99 -7.21
C ALA A 425 -29.27 -20.02 -8.42
N VAL A 426 -28.21 -19.99 -9.22
CA VAL A 426 -28.16 -19.19 -10.45
C VAL A 426 -27.99 -20.13 -11.63
N ILE A 427 -28.70 -19.91 -12.73
CA ILE A 427 -28.61 -20.76 -13.93
C ILE A 427 -28.49 -19.91 -15.19
N THR A 428 -27.90 -20.47 -16.23
CA THR A 428 -27.98 -19.91 -17.58
C THR A 428 -29.12 -20.60 -18.34
N GLU A 429 -30.02 -19.83 -18.97
CA GLU A 429 -31.07 -20.37 -19.82
C GLU A 429 -30.94 -19.87 -21.26
N ALA A 430 -31.28 -20.71 -22.23
CA ALA A 430 -31.21 -20.34 -23.65
C ALA A 430 -32.21 -19.22 -23.96
N GLN A 431 -31.69 -18.14 -24.55
CA GLN A 431 -32.46 -16.94 -24.93
C GLN A 431 -33.69 -17.31 -25.77
N LYS A 432 -34.89 -16.92 -25.31
CA LYS A 432 -36.11 -17.08 -26.10
C LYS A 432 -36.34 -15.93 -27.09
N ASP A 433 -36.00 -14.68 -26.71
CA ASP A 433 -36.50 -13.50 -27.44
C ASP A 433 -35.49 -12.35 -27.70
N GLY A 434 -34.17 -12.56 -27.53
CA GLY A 434 -33.12 -11.63 -28.00
C GLY A 434 -33.11 -10.20 -27.42
N ARG A 435 -33.77 -9.96 -26.28
CA ARG A 435 -33.93 -8.63 -25.65
C ARG A 435 -33.44 -8.53 -24.21
N GLN A 436 -32.58 -9.45 -23.78
CA GLN A 436 -32.09 -9.52 -22.41
C GLN A 436 -30.60 -9.13 -22.36
N TRP A 437 -30.21 -8.35 -21.35
CA TRP A 437 -28.83 -7.89 -21.17
C TRP A 437 -27.95 -8.93 -20.45
N SER A 438 -28.56 -9.96 -19.84
CA SER A 438 -27.91 -11.09 -19.18
C SER A 438 -28.65 -12.40 -19.49
N ASP A 439 -27.90 -13.49 -19.66
CA ASP A 439 -28.41 -14.86 -19.89
C ASP A 439 -28.61 -15.64 -18.56
N GLU A 440 -28.37 -14.97 -17.43
CA GLU A 440 -28.44 -15.54 -16.09
C GLU A 440 -29.82 -15.33 -15.46
N THR A 441 -30.34 -16.38 -14.80
CA THR A 441 -31.59 -16.35 -14.04
C THR A 441 -31.31 -16.73 -12.59
N VAL A 442 -31.69 -15.87 -11.66
CA VAL A 442 -31.68 -16.17 -10.23
C VAL A 442 -32.90 -17.02 -9.90
N CYS A 443 -32.67 -18.26 -9.49
CA CYS A 443 -33.69 -19.21 -9.11
C CYS A 443 -33.87 -19.17 -7.60
N VAL A 444 -35.11 -19.03 -7.11
CA VAL A 444 -35.44 -19.03 -5.69
C VAL A 444 -36.55 -20.04 -5.35
N THR A 445 -36.66 -20.44 -4.09
CA THR A 445 -37.86 -21.12 -3.57
C THR A 445 -38.68 -20.16 -2.69
N LYS A 446 -39.92 -20.51 -2.36
CA LYS A 446 -40.76 -19.70 -1.46
C LYS A 446 -40.12 -19.45 -0.09
N GLU A 447 -39.26 -20.36 0.38
CA GLU A 447 -38.57 -20.21 1.67
C GLU A 447 -37.46 -19.15 1.63
N ALA A 448 -36.96 -18.79 0.44
CA ALA A 448 -35.97 -17.72 0.29
C ALA A 448 -36.46 -16.40 0.90
N ARG A 449 -37.76 -16.07 0.78
CA ARG A 449 -38.36 -14.86 1.38
C ARG A 449 -38.10 -14.72 2.89
N LYS A 450 -37.97 -15.84 3.61
CA LYS A 450 -37.73 -15.84 5.07
C LYS A 450 -36.27 -16.03 5.44
N ASN A 451 -35.50 -16.67 4.56
CA ASN A 451 -34.16 -17.17 4.86
C ASN A 451 -33.05 -16.30 4.26
N LEU A 452 -33.37 -15.45 3.28
CA LEU A 452 -32.44 -14.57 2.61
C LEU A 452 -32.85 -13.11 2.82
N SER A 453 -31.86 -12.23 2.90
CA SER A 453 -32.09 -10.80 2.80
C SER A 453 -32.26 -10.39 1.32
N SER A 454 -32.85 -9.22 1.10
CA SER A 454 -33.02 -8.68 -0.25
C SER A 454 -31.67 -8.42 -0.90
N GLU A 455 -30.70 -7.89 -0.15
CA GLU A 455 -29.34 -7.61 -0.61
C GLU A 455 -28.66 -8.86 -1.18
N SER A 456 -28.79 -10.00 -0.50
CA SER A 456 -28.18 -11.26 -0.97
C SER A 456 -28.77 -11.77 -2.27
N ILE A 457 -30.06 -11.53 -2.52
CA ILE A 457 -30.69 -11.86 -3.81
C ILE A 457 -30.28 -10.83 -4.86
N TRP A 458 -30.28 -9.55 -4.49
CA TRP A 458 -29.94 -8.43 -5.38
C TRP A 458 -28.51 -8.51 -5.92
N PHE A 459 -27.56 -8.96 -5.09
CA PHE A 459 -26.17 -9.19 -5.49
C PHE A 459 -26.06 -10.04 -6.76
N HIS A 460 -26.91 -11.07 -6.89
CA HIS A 460 -26.92 -11.96 -8.06
C HIS A 460 -27.75 -11.42 -9.25
N LEU A 461 -28.43 -10.28 -9.07
CA LEU A 461 -29.21 -9.57 -10.09
C LEU A 461 -28.53 -8.27 -10.54
N GLY A 462 -27.20 -8.21 -10.42
CA GLY A 462 -26.37 -7.07 -10.83
C GLY A 462 -25.93 -6.14 -9.70
N GLY A 463 -26.54 -6.25 -8.51
CA GLY A 463 -26.12 -5.51 -7.31
C GLY A 463 -26.15 -3.99 -7.45
N TYR A 464 -25.42 -3.32 -6.55
CA TYR A 464 -25.27 -1.87 -6.55
C TYR A 464 -24.49 -1.34 -7.76
N SER A 465 -24.98 -0.24 -8.34
CA SER A 465 -24.28 0.51 -9.39
C SER A 465 -23.85 1.89 -8.88
N ASP A 466 -22.57 2.23 -9.08
CA ASP A 466 -22.00 3.54 -8.74
C ASP A 466 -22.38 4.66 -9.72
N GLU A 467 -22.92 4.32 -10.89
CA GLU A 467 -23.44 5.25 -11.88
C GLU A 467 -24.88 5.74 -11.56
N GLY A 468 -25.46 5.33 -10.42
CA GLY A 468 -26.84 5.60 -10.02
C GLY A 468 -27.03 6.40 -8.72
N ASP A 469 -28.19 6.19 -8.09
CA ASP A 469 -28.53 6.74 -6.75
C ASP A 469 -27.68 6.09 -5.64
N CYS A 470 -27.79 6.53 -4.38
CA CYS A 470 -27.10 5.85 -3.28
C CYS A 470 -27.58 4.40 -3.09
N PHE A 471 -26.72 3.57 -2.47
CA PHE A 471 -27.00 2.16 -2.17
C PHE A 471 -28.40 1.94 -1.58
N ASP A 472 -28.75 2.68 -0.52
CA ASP A 472 -30.04 2.54 0.18
C ASP A 472 -31.25 2.81 -0.73
N THR A 473 -31.11 3.75 -1.66
CA THR A 473 -32.20 4.11 -2.58
C THR A 473 -32.40 3.02 -3.63
N GLN A 474 -31.31 2.52 -4.21
CA GLN A 474 -31.37 1.42 -5.18
C GLN A 474 -31.91 0.13 -4.53
N LEU A 475 -31.44 -0.19 -3.32
CA LEU A 475 -31.94 -1.30 -2.54
C LEU A 475 -33.44 -1.16 -2.26
N SER A 476 -33.91 0.03 -1.86
CA SER A 476 -35.34 0.27 -1.62
C SER A 476 -36.21 0.05 -2.86
N TYR A 477 -35.73 0.40 -4.06
CA TYR A 477 -36.43 0.12 -5.30
C TYR A 477 -36.47 -1.38 -5.58
N PHE A 478 -35.35 -2.07 -5.41
CA PHE A 478 -35.27 -3.51 -5.57
C PHE A 478 -36.21 -4.26 -4.60
N GLU A 479 -36.23 -3.86 -3.32
CA GLU A 479 -37.09 -4.45 -2.30
C GLU A 479 -38.58 -4.34 -2.67
N LYS A 480 -38.99 -3.23 -3.27
CA LYS A 480 -40.37 -3.04 -3.73
C LYS A 480 -40.74 -4.02 -4.85
N GLU A 481 -39.87 -4.17 -5.86
CA GLU A 481 -40.09 -5.13 -6.95
C GLU A 481 -40.09 -6.58 -6.42
N MET A 482 -39.19 -6.89 -5.49
CA MET A 482 -39.13 -8.20 -4.83
C MET A 482 -40.39 -8.50 -4.01
N ASP A 483 -40.94 -7.53 -3.27
CA ASP A 483 -42.17 -7.70 -2.53
C ASP A 483 -43.37 -7.97 -3.45
N GLU A 484 -43.44 -7.31 -4.60
CA GLU A 484 -44.45 -7.57 -5.63
C GLU A 484 -44.34 -9.00 -6.17
N PHE A 485 -43.13 -9.44 -6.52
CA PHE A 485 -42.86 -10.83 -6.92
C PHE A 485 -43.29 -11.84 -5.84
N TRP A 486 -42.95 -11.60 -4.57
CA TRP A 486 -43.35 -12.48 -3.48
C TRP A 486 -44.86 -12.50 -3.22
N ASN A 487 -45.54 -11.37 -3.43
CA ASN A 487 -46.97 -11.26 -3.23
C ASN A 487 -47.75 -11.97 -4.35
N GLU A 488 -47.28 -11.92 -5.60
CA GLU A 488 -47.91 -12.64 -6.70
C GLU A 488 -47.87 -14.17 -6.50
N LEU A 489 -46.83 -14.69 -5.85
CA LEU A 489 -46.75 -16.10 -5.44
C LEU A 489 -47.82 -16.52 -4.40
N ILE A 490 -48.42 -15.55 -3.70
CA ILE A 490 -49.57 -15.73 -2.80
C ILE A 490 -50.88 -15.60 -3.61
N GLY A 491 -50.96 -14.58 -4.46
CA GLY A 491 -52.06 -14.40 -5.41
C GLY A 491 -52.03 -13.03 -6.10
N PRO A 492 -52.77 -12.86 -7.22
CA PRO A 492 -52.66 -11.70 -8.11
C PRO A 492 -53.08 -10.35 -7.49
N TYR A 493 -53.76 -10.36 -6.34
CA TYR A 493 -54.24 -9.15 -5.67
C TYR A 493 -53.60 -8.94 -4.28
N GLU A 494 -52.57 -9.69 -3.93
CA GLU A 494 -51.98 -9.62 -2.60
C GLU A 494 -51.29 -8.29 -2.32
N THR A 495 -50.57 -7.72 -3.30
CA THR A 495 -49.98 -6.38 -3.19
C THR A 495 -51.05 -5.33 -2.91
N VAL A 496 -52.15 -5.37 -3.67
CA VAL A 496 -53.31 -4.48 -3.49
C VAL A 496 -53.91 -4.66 -2.10
N ARG A 497 -54.09 -5.92 -1.64
CA ARG A 497 -54.61 -6.22 -0.30
C ARG A 497 -53.73 -5.63 0.79
N GLN A 498 -52.41 -5.79 0.70
CA GLN A 498 -51.47 -5.27 1.72
C GLN A 498 -51.46 -3.74 1.73
N GLN A 499 -51.43 -3.08 0.57
CA GLN A 499 -51.50 -1.62 0.47
C GLN A 499 -52.80 -1.08 1.06
N LEU A 500 -53.94 -1.66 0.68
CA LEU A 500 -55.24 -1.28 1.25
C LEU A 500 -55.27 -1.46 2.77
N VAL A 501 -54.79 -2.60 3.30
CA VAL A 501 -54.76 -2.83 4.75
C VAL A 501 -53.82 -1.87 5.48
N LYS A 502 -52.67 -1.51 4.88
CA LYS A 502 -51.71 -0.55 5.43
C LYS A 502 -52.32 0.85 5.55
N GLU A 503 -52.97 1.34 4.50
CA GLU A 503 -53.65 2.65 4.52
C GLU A 503 -54.82 2.70 5.50
N LEU A 504 -55.38 1.55 5.86
CA LEU A 504 -56.45 1.43 6.86
C LEU A 504 -55.95 1.40 8.31
N TYR A 505 -54.64 1.49 8.56
CA TYR A 505 -54.07 1.48 9.91
C TYR A 505 -54.62 2.58 10.85
N PRO A 506 -54.93 3.81 10.42
CA PRO A 506 -55.57 4.81 11.28
C PRO A 506 -56.96 4.40 11.80
N LEU A 507 -57.62 3.48 11.10
CA LEU A 507 -58.91 2.90 11.45
C LEU A 507 -58.77 1.57 12.21
N TYR A 508 -57.54 1.08 12.44
CA TYR A 508 -57.26 -0.21 13.06
C TYR A 508 -58.08 -0.39 14.34
N GLU A 509 -58.70 -1.56 14.49
CA GLU A 509 -59.69 -1.93 15.50
C GLU A 509 -61.03 -1.17 15.53
N LYS A 510 -61.21 -0.08 14.78
CA LYS A 510 -62.47 0.71 14.77
C LYS A 510 -63.45 0.27 13.70
N TRP A 511 -62.95 -0.26 12.58
CA TRP A 511 -63.78 -0.68 11.45
C TRP A 511 -64.17 -2.17 11.54
N GLN A 512 -65.32 -2.50 10.95
CA GLN A 512 -65.86 -3.86 10.80
C GLN A 512 -65.88 -4.27 9.32
N LYS A 513 -66.30 -3.38 8.43
CA LYS A 513 -66.37 -3.61 6.99
C LYS A 513 -66.04 -2.33 6.25
N ILE A 514 -65.28 -2.47 5.16
CA ILE A 514 -65.02 -1.38 4.22
C ILE A 514 -65.43 -1.84 2.83
N THR A 515 -66.07 -0.96 2.06
CA THR A 515 -66.48 -1.23 0.68
C THR A 515 -66.06 -0.07 -0.19
N ILE A 516 -65.21 -0.36 -1.17
CA ILE A 516 -64.80 0.59 -2.22
C ILE A 516 -65.72 0.33 -3.42
N PHE A 517 -66.39 1.37 -3.89
CA PHE A 517 -67.29 1.30 -5.03
C PHE A 517 -66.59 1.76 -6.31
N SER A 518 -67.15 1.41 -7.46
CA SER A 518 -66.63 1.81 -8.77
C SER A 518 -66.76 3.31 -9.07
N ASP A 519 -67.56 4.04 -8.27
CA ASP A 519 -67.68 5.50 -8.31
C ASP A 519 -66.61 6.19 -7.43
N GLU A 520 -65.57 5.45 -7.06
CA GLU A 520 -64.47 5.87 -6.18
C GLU A 520 -64.89 6.26 -4.76
N SER A 521 -66.16 6.06 -4.39
CA SER A 521 -66.61 6.28 -3.02
C SER A 521 -66.26 5.11 -2.11
N LEU A 522 -66.03 5.43 -0.83
CA LEU A 522 -65.66 4.50 0.22
C LEU A 522 -66.75 4.48 1.31
N GLU A 523 -67.32 3.32 1.60
CA GLU A 523 -68.17 3.12 2.80
C GLU A 523 -67.38 2.41 3.90
N ILE A 524 -67.35 3.02 5.09
CA ILE A 524 -66.77 2.46 6.32
C ILE A 524 -67.90 2.14 7.29
N VAL A 525 -68.01 0.87 7.67
CA VAL A 525 -68.86 0.41 8.79
C VAL A 525 -67.96 0.25 10.01
N PHE A 526 -68.21 1.04 11.04
CA PHE A 526 -67.50 0.99 12.32
C PHE A 526 -68.07 -0.11 13.22
N LYS A 527 -67.27 -0.62 14.17
CA LYS A 527 -67.69 -1.66 15.12
C LYS A 527 -68.83 -1.24 16.05
N ASP A 528 -69.00 0.06 16.27
CA ASP A 528 -70.12 0.65 17.02
C ASP A 528 -71.42 0.74 16.19
N GLY A 529 -71.41 0.26 14.94
CA GLY A 529 -72.54 0.30 14.01
C GLY A 529 -72.66 1.59 13.21
N ARG A 530 -71.84 2.61 13.48
CA ARG A 530 -71.81 3.85 12.69
C ARG A 530 -71.38 3.56 11.25
N ARG A 531 -71.98 4.24 10.28
CA ARG A 531 -71.58 4.19 8.87
C ARG A 531 -71.11 5.55 8.41
N GLN A 532 -70.05 5.58 7.61
CA GLN A 532 -69.54 6.80 7.00
C GLN A 532 -69.23 6.53 5.54
N ARG A 533 -69.80 7.36 4.65
CA ARG A 533 -69.44 7.38 3.24
C ARG A 533 -68.50 8.54 2.97
N VAL A 534 -67.36 8.26 2.36
CA VAL A 534 -66.38 9.25 1.89
C VAL A 534 -66.49 9.28 0.37
N ASN A 535 -66.80 10.44 -0.18
CA ASN A 535 -66.86 10.65 -1.63
C ASN A 535 -65.51 11.21 -2.10
N PRO A 536 -65.12 10.99 -3.38
CA PRO A 536 -63.97 11.66 -3.96
C PRO A 536 -64.13 13.19 -3.86
N PRO A 537 -63.02 13.96 -3.83
CA PRO A 537 -63.08 15.41 -3.89
C PRO A 537 -63.90 15.82 -5.12
N ALA A 538 -64.81 16.79 -4.98
CA ALA A 538 -65.42 17.41 -6.16
C ALA A 538 -64.28 17.98 -7.03
N GLU A 539 -64.27 17.68 -8.33
CA GLU A 539 -63.34 18.30 -9.27
C GLU A 539 -63.38 19.82 -9.03
N SER A 540 -62.25 20.40 -8.62
CA SER A 540 -62.10 21.84 -8.54
C SER A 540 -62.12 22.36 -9.98
N ALA A 541 -63.31 22.78 -10.42
CA ALA A 541 -63.54 23.44 -11.70
C ALA A 541 -62.73 24.73 -11.85
#